data_AF-A0A3G6MWC9-F1
#
_entry.id   AF-A0A3G6MWC9-F1
#
_cell.length_a   1.000
_cell.length_b   1.000
_cell.length_c   1.000
_cell.angle_alpha   90.00
_cell.angle_beta   90.00
_cell.angle_gamma   90.00
#
_symmetry.space_group_name_H-M   'P 1'
#
loop_
_entity.id
_entity.type
_entity.pdbx_description
1 polymer ?
#
loop_
_entity_poly.entity_id
_entity_poly.type
_entity_poly.pdbx_seq_one_letter_code
_entity_poly.pdbx_strand_id
1 'polypeptide(L)'
;MKKITIILLLLSIFLNIGLIYKFFYEGEKVILAKDGRSEIKMTGENREFVMTEMRGFLESVQKINEGIAKNNPEIITKVGQQSGTCKVDVVPQGLVRSLPYEFKQMGFQTHELFDAISKIAKKNYDRQQTQEKLNQLLNNCVACHKTYKISVEK
;
A
#
# COMPACT_ATOMS: atom_id res chain seq x y z
N MET A 1 -29.40 26.28 29.53
CA MET A 1 -29.45 24.90 28.99
C MET A 1 -28.87 24.78 27.59
N LYS A 2 -29.42 25.44 26.55
CA LYS A 2 -28.91 25.35 25.16
C LYS A 2 -27.40 25.66 25.00
N LYS A 3 -26.87 26.70 25.66
CA LYS A 3 -25.43 27.03 25.63
C LYS A 3 -24.55 25.91 26.21
N ILE A 4 -24.99 25.28 27.30
CA ILE A 4 -24.27 24.16 27.94
C ILE A 4 -24.29 22.93 27.03
N THR A 5 -25.43 22.63 26.39
CA THR A 5 -25.55 21.54 25.41
C THR A 5 -24.65 21.76 24.18
N ILE A 6 -24.55 22.99 23.67
CA ILE A 6 -23.66 23.33 22.54
C ILE A 6 -22.20 23.15 22.94
N ILE A 7 -21.80 23.59 24.13
CA ILE A 7 -20.43 23.40 24.63
C ILE A 7 -20.09 21.92 24.76
N LEU A 8 -21.00 21.10 25.32
CA LEU A 8 -20.81 19.65 25.44
C LEU A 8 -20.71 18.95 24.07
N LEU A 9 -21.50 19.38 23.08
CA LEU A 9 -21.43 18.87 21.70
C LEU A 9 -20.08 19.19 21.04
N LEU A 10 -19.62 20.43 21.17
CA LEU A 10 -18.31 20.84 20.63
C LEU A 10 -17.16 20.09 21.30
N LEU A 11 -17.24 19.90 22.63
CA LEU A 11 -16.24 19.13 23.38
C LEU A 11 -16.23 17.66 22.94
N SER A 12 -17.41 17.07 22.71
CA SER A 12 -17.55 15.70 22.22
C SER A 12 -16.99 15.54 20.81
N ILE A 13 -17.28 16.48 19.89
CA ILE A 13 -16.73 16.46 18.53
C ILE A 13 -15.21 16.57 18.56
N PHE A 14 -14.67 17.50 19.35
CA PHE A 14 -13.22 17.68 19.48
C PHE A 14 -12.54 16.41 20.04
N LEU A 15 -13.13 15.78 21.06
CA LEU A 15 -12.61 14.53 21.63
C LEU A 15 -12.64 13.39 20.60
N ASN A 16 -13.73 13.24 19.84
CA ASN A 16 -13.84 12.22 18.81
C ASN A 16 -12.83 12.44 17.67
N ILE A 17 -12.60 13.69 17.24
CA ILE A 17 -11.56 14.01 16.25
C ILE A 17 -10.18 13.63 16.77
N GLY A 18 -9.86 13.94 18.04
CA GLY A 18 -8.59 13.57 18.66
C GLY A 18 -8.39 12.05 18.77
N LEU A 19 -9.44 11.30 19.11
CA LEU A 19 -9.41 9.84 19.14
C LEU A 19 -9.24 9.25 17.73
N ILE A 20 -9.96 9.76 16.73
CA ILE A 20 -9.82 9.33 15.34
C ILE A 20 -8.38 9.60 14.86
N TYR A 21 -7.82 10.77 15.15
CA TYR A 21 -6.44 11.10 14.80
C TYR A 21 -5.45 10.11 15.43
N LYS A 22 -5.55 9.88 16.75
CA LYS A 22 -4.63 8.99 17.46
C LYS A 22 -4.73 7.53 17.00
N PHE A 23 -5.94 7.00 16.84
CA PHE A 23 -6.14 5.57 16.56
C PHE A 23 -6.11 5.22 15.07
N PHE A 24 -6.39 6.17 14.16
CA PHE A 24 -6.46 5.88 12.72
C PHE A 24 -5.37 6.57 11.89
N TYR A 25 -4.83 7.70 12.35
CA TYR A 25 -3.79 8.44 11.61
C TYR A 25 -2.40 8.21 12.19
N GLU A 26 -2.24 8.29 13.51
CA GLU A 26 -0.91 8.26 14.12
C GLU A 26 -0.29 6.85 14.18
N GLY A 27 -1.11 5.82 14.44
CA GLY A 27 -0.63 4.44 14.64
C GLY A 27 0.37 4.30 15.80
N GLU A 28 0.91 3.10 16.02
CA GLU A 28 2.08 2.96 16.91
C GLU A 28 3.34 3.48 16.18
N LYS A 29 3.78 4.70 16.52
CA LYS A 29 5.09 5.20 16.09
C LYS A 29 6.19 4.47 16.83
N VAL A 30 6.97 3.67 16.11
CA VAL A 30 8.12 2.98 16.68
C VAL A 30 9.40 3.80 16.55
N ILE A 31 10.10 3.91 17.68
CA ILE A 31 11.34 4.66 17.92
C ILE A 31 12.47 4.19 16.99
N LEU A 32 13.25 5.17 16.51
CA LEU A 32 14.45 5.02 15.69
C LEU A 32 15.46 4.02 16.27
N ALA A 33 15.59 2.86 15.64
CA ALA A 33 16.82 2.06 15.69
C ALA A 33 17.87 2.66 14.73
N LYS A 34 19.14 2.20 14.82
CA LYS A 34 20.25 2.50 13.87
C LYS A 34 19.88 2.44 12.38
N ASP A 35 18.78 1.77 12.06
CA ASP A 35 18.19 1.49 10.76
C ASP A 35 17.54 2.72 10.09
N GLY A 36 17.22 3.80 10.83
CA GLY A 36 16.65 5.05 10.28
C GLY A 36 15.23 4.96 9.69
N ARG A 37 14.69 3.74 9.55
CA ARG A 37 13.34 3.43 9.08
C ARG A 37 12.32 3.44 10.21
N SER A 38 11.08 3.75 9.87
CA SER A 38 9.91 3.61 10.73
C SER A 38 9.54 2.14 10.86
N GLU A 39 9.66 1.58 12.06
CA GLU A 39 9.27 0.19 12.32
C GLU A 39 7.75 0.07 12.45
N ILE A 40 7.17 -0.90 11.74
CA ILE A 40 5.77 -1.31 11.82
C ILE A 40 5.76 -2.70 12.44
N LYS A 41 5.24 -2.78 13.67
CA LYS A 41 5.06 -4.05 14.37
C LYS A 41 3.70 -4.65 14.01
N MET A 42 3.66 -5.96 13.84
CA MET A 42 2.45 -6.72 13.58
C MET A 42 2.60 -8.16 14.03
N THR A 43 1.50 -8.90 14.10
CA THR A 43 1.51 -10.35 14.36
C THR A 43 2.30 -11.10 13.28
N GLY A 44 2.79 -12.30 13.61
CA GLY A 44 3.52 -13.15 12.66
C GLY A 44 2.70 -13.47 11.41
N GLU A 45 1.40 -13.74 11.57
CA GLU A 45 0.46 -14.01 10.48
C GLU A 45 0.30 -12.79 9.54
N ASN A 46 0.12 -11.60 10.12
CA ASN A 46 0.00 -10.36 9.37
C ASN A 46 1.28 -10.05 8.58
N ARG A 47 2.44 -10.26 9.20
CA ARG A 47 3.72 -10.10 8.50
C ARG A 47 3.83 -11.06 7.33
N GLU A 48 3.45 -12.32 7.52
CA GLU A 48 3.55 -13.31 6.44
C GLU A 48 2.61 -13.00 5.29
N PHE A 49 1.41 -12.48 5.58
CA PHE A 49 0.50 -11.96 4.55
C PHE A 49 1.15 -10.85 3.72
N VAL A 50 1.67 -9.80 4.36
CA VAL A 50 2.31 -8.67 3.67
C VAL A 50 3.53 -9.13 2.87
N MET A 51 4.37 -10.01 3.43
CA MET A 51 5.55 -10.52 2.74
C MET A 51 5.19 -11.41 1.55
N THR A 52 4.09 -12.15 1.62
CA THR A 52 3.56 -12.93 0.49
C THR A 52 3.11 -12.01 -0.63
N GLU A 53 2.40 -10.94 -0.31
CA GLU A 53 1.99 -9.93 -1.27
C GLU A 53 3.19 -9.25 -1.95
N MET A 54 4.20 -8.84 -1.17
CA MET A 54 5.44 -8.26 -1.70
C MET A 54 6.20 -9.21 -2.65
N ARG A 55 6.24 -10.52 -2.34
CA ARG A 55 6.81 -11.51 -3.26
C ARG A 55 6.00 -11.61 -4.55
N GLY A 56 4.67 -11.58 -4.47
CA GLY A 56 3.79 -11.53 -5.64
C GLY A 56 4.00 -10.29 -6.50
N PHE A 57 4.25 -9.12 -5.90
CA PHE A 57 4.61 -7.91 -6.65
C PHE A 57 5.93 -8.07 -7.40
N LEU A 58 6.95 -8.67 -6.77
CA LEU A 58 8.25 -8.90 -7.41
C LEU A 58 8.13 -9.83 -8.62
N GLU A 59 7.38 -10.93 -8.48
CA GLU A 59 7.07 -11.82 -9.61
C GLU A 59 6.36 -11.08 -10.74
N SER A 60 5.42 -10.21 -10.40
CA SER A 60 4.65 -9.44 -11.38
C SER A 60 5.52 -8.42 -12.13
N VAL A 61 6.39 -7.70 -11.42
CA VAL A 61 7.40 -6.81 -12.02
C VAL A 61 8.28 -7.58 -13.00
N GLN A 62 8.76 -8.76 -12.62
CA GLN A 62 9.60 -9.57 -13.50
C GLN A 62 8.86 -9.98 -14.78
N LYS A 63 7.61 -10.45 -14.68
CA LYS A 63 6.81 -10.85 -15.84
C LYS A 63 6.38 -9.67 -16.71
N ILE A 64 6.15 -8.49 -16.13
CA ILE A 64 5.90 -7.26 -16.90
C ILE A 64 7.14 -6.92 -17.72
N ASN A 65 8.34 -6.93 -17.12
CA ASN A 65 9.60 -6.73 -17.85
C ASN A 65 9.78 -7.76 -18.97
N GLU A 66 9.46 -9.05 -18.71
CA GLU A 66 9.49 -10.09 -19.74
C GLU A 66 8.53 -9.77 -20.89
N GLY A 67 7.29 -9.36 -20.59
CA GLY A 67 6.31 -8.94 -21.58
C GLY A 67 6.78 -7.74 -22.41
N ILE A 68 7.41 -6.75 -21.77
CA ILE A 68 8.01 -5.59 -22.45
C ILE A 68 9.10 -6.05 -23.42
N ALA A 69 10.03 -6.88 -22.95
CA ALA A 69 11.16 -7.39 -23.73
C ALA A 69 10.73 -8.26 -24.91
N LYS A 70 9.70 -9.10 -24.72
CA LYS A 70 9.14 -9.99 -25.76
C LYS A 70 8.09 -9.31 -26.65
N ASN A 71 7.78 -8.04 -26.41
CA ASN A 71 6.68 -7.33 -27.06
C ASN A 71 5.32 -8.06 -26.93
N ASN A 72 5.08 -8.69 -25.77
CA ASN A 72 3.89 -9.50 -25.50
C ASN A 72 2.96 -8.80 -24.48
N PRO A 73 1.95 -8.04 -24.95
CA PRO A 73 1.01 -7.33 -24.07
C PRO A 73 0.05 -8.25 -23.30
N GLU A 74 -0.16 -9.49 -23.72
CA GLU A 74 -1.07 -10.42 -23.04
C GLU A 74 -0.55 -10.82 -21.66
N ILE A 75 0.76 -11.09 -21.58
CA ILE A 75 1.46 -11.37 -20.31
C ILE A 75 1.32 -10.17 -19.37
N ILE A 76 1.59 -8.96 -19.88
CA ILE A 76 1.53 -7.71 -19.11
C ILE A 76 0.11 -7.46 -18.59
N THR A 77 -0.90 -7.64 -19.44
CA THR A 77 -2.31 -7.46 -19.09
C THR A 77 -2.72 -8.38 -17.95
N LYS A 78 -2.44 -9.67 -18.09
CA LYS A 78 -2.79 -10.70 -17.11
C LYS A 78 -2.13 -10.43 -15.76
N VAL A 79 -0.83 -10.18 -15.76
CA VAL A 79 -0.04 -10.00 -14.54
C VAL A 79 -0.37 -8.69 -13.84
N GLY A 80 -0.54 -7.59 -14.59
CA GLY A 80 -0.97 -6.32 -14.01
C GLY A 80 -2.35 -6.42 -13.33
N GLN A 81 -3.29 -7.19 -13.89
CA GLN A 81 -4.56 -7.47 -13.21
C GLN A 81 -4.38 -8.28 -11.92
N GLN A 82 -3.52 -9.30 -11.94
CA GLN A 82 -3.29 -10.18 -10.79
C GLN A 82 -2.75 -9.45 -9.55
N SER A 83 -1.93 -8.41 -9.76
CA SER A 83 -1.40 -7.54 -8.70
C SER A 83 -2.13 -6.20 -8.60
N GLY A 84 -3.21 -6.00 -9.34
CA GLY A 84 -4.03 -4.79 -9.32
C GLY A 84 -4.94 -4.69 -8.10
N THR A 85 -5.87 -3.75 -8.13
CA THR A 85 -6.78 -3.44 -7.01
C THR A 85 -7.73 -4.59 -6.66
N CYS A 86 -7.91 -5.59 -7.53
CA CYS A 86 -8.75 -6.77 -7.25
C CYS A 86 -8.28 -7.62 -6.05
N LYS A 87 -7.08 -7.36 -5.53
CA LYS A 87 -6.53 -8.05 -4.35
C LYS A 87 -6.78 -7.33 -3.02
N VAL A 88 -7.25 -6.08 -3.06
CA VAL A 88 -7.44 -5.26 -1.85
C VAL A 88 -8.47 -5.86 -0.89
N ASP A 89 -9.51 -6.52 -1.39
CA ASP A 89 -10.57 -7.10 -0.56
C ASP A 89 -10.14 -8.36 0.22
N VAL A 90 -8.95 -8.90 -0.07
CA VAL A 90 -8.41 -10.11 0.56
C VAL A 90 -7.55 -9.77 1.80
N VAL A 91 -7.30 -8.47 2.04
CA VAL A 91 -6.47 -8.03 3.17
C VAL A 91 -7.23 -8.25 4.49
N PRO A 92 -6.63 -8.95 5.48
CA PRO A 92 -7.25 -9.13 6.78
C PRO A 92 -7.68 -7.79 7.41
N GLN A 93 -8.95 -7.67 7.83
CA GLN A 93 -9.46 -6.40 8.39
C GLN A 93 -8.64 -5.91 9.60
N GLY A 94 -8.13 -6.84 10.40
CA GLY A 94 -7.24 -6.52 11.53
C GLY A 94 -5.92 -5.89 11.10
N LEU A 95 -5.38 -6.28 9.94
CA LEU A 95 -4.16 -5.73 9.37
C LEU A 95 -4.39 -4.30 8.84
N VAL A 96 -5.46 -4.05 8.09
CA VAL A 96 -5.73 -2.71 7.53
C VAL A 96 -5.90 -1.66 8.64
N ARG A 97 -6.46 -2.05 9.80
CA ARG A 97 -6.61 -1.13 10.94
C ARG A 97 -5.28 -0.80 11.61
N SER A 98 -4.33 -1.72 11.68
CA SER A 98 -3.06 -1.50 12.40
C SER A 98 -1.99 -0.78 11.58
N LEU A 99 -2.12 -0.76 10.24
CA LEU A 99 -1.12 -0.13 9.37
C LEU A 99 -1.19 1.40 9.41
N PRO A 100 -0.03 2.11 9.42
CA PRO A 100 0.03 3.56 9.25
C PRO A 100 -0.66 4.02 7.97
N TYR A 101 -1.24 5.22 8.00
CA TYR A 101 -1.98 5.76 6.86
C TYR A 101 -1.13 5.84 5.59
N GLU A 102 0.08 6.38 5.68
CA GLU A 102 0.99 6.56 4.56
C GLU A 102 1.46 5.22 3.98
N PHE A 103 1.61 4.19 4.83
CA PHE A 103 1.93 2.84 4.39
C PHE A 103 0.79 2.26 3.53
N LYS A 104 -0.46 2.40 3.99
CA LYS A 104 -1.65 1.96 3.24
C LYS A 104 -1.78 2.70 1.91
N GLN A 105 -1.57 4.01 1.90
CA GLN A 105 -1.63 4.82 0.70
C GLN A 105 -0.63 4.32 -0.36
N MET A 106 0.60 4.00 0.06
CA MET A 106 1.62 3.48 -0.85
C MET A 106 1.27 2.08 -1.39
N GLY A 107 0.67 1.22 -0.55
CA GLY A 107 0.11 -0.06 -0.98
C GLY A 107 -0.96 0.10 -2.07
N PHE A 108 -1.97 0.94 -1.83
CA PHE A 108 -3.03 1.22 -2.80
C PHE A 108 -2.49 1.78 -4.12
N GLN A 109 -1.62 2.79 -4.06
CA GLN A 109 -0.99 3.37 -5.25
C GLN A 109 -0.19 2.33 -6.06
N THR A 110 0.41 1.35 -5.39
CA THR A 110 1.13 0.26 -6.06
C THR A 110 0.17 -0.64 -6.84
N HIS A 111 -0.96 -1.04 -6.24
CA HIS A 111 -2.01 -1.78 -6.95
C HIS A 111 -2.60 -0.99 -8.13
N GLU A 112 -2.87 0.31 -7.96
CA GLU A 112 -3.38 1.17 -9.03
C GLU A 112 -2.41 1.27 -10.21
N LEU A 113 -1.09 1.29 -9.95
CA LEU A 113 -0.08 1.29 -11.01
C LEU A 113 -0.04 -0.04 -11.76
N PHE A 114 -0.23 -1.18 -11.09
CA PHE A 114 -0.40 -2.47 -11.77
C PHE A 114 -1.64 -2.48 -12.69
N ASP A 115 -2.77 -1.93 -12.23
CA ASP A 115 -3.97 -1.78 -13.06
C ASP A 115 -3.73 -0.85 -14.26
N ALA A 116 -3.01 0.25 -14.06
CA ALA A 116 -2.66 1.19 -15.13
C ALA A 116 -1.79 0.52 -16.20
N ILE A 117 -0.77 -0.24 -15.79
CA ILE A 117 0.08 -1.04 -16.68
C ILE A 117 -0.76 -2.04 -17.48
N SER A 118 -1.64 -2.79 -16.81
CA SER A 118 -2.54 -3.73 -17.47
C SER A 118 -3.44 -3.04 -18.50
N LYS A 119 -3.99 -1.87 -18.17
CA LYS A 119 -4.89 -1.10 -19.05
C LYS A 119 -4.17 -0.60 -20.29
N ILE A 120 -2.92 -0.12 -20.17
CA ILE A 120 -2.09 0.30 -21.32
C ILE A 120 -1.86 -0.90 -22.23
N ALA A 121 -1.39 -2.02 -21.67
CA ALA A 121 -1.13 -3.23 -22.43
C ALA A 121 -2.36 -3.79 -23.15
N LYS A 122 -3.54 -3.72 -22.51
CA LYS A 122 -4.78 -4.26 -23.09
C LYS A 122 -5.37 -3.42 -24.22
N LYS A 123 -5.32 -2.08 -24.11
CA LYS A 123 -6.07 -1.19 -25.02
C LYS A 123 -5.29 -0.78 -26.25
N ASN A 124 -4.10 -0.21 -26.04
CA ASN A 124 -3.22 0.26 -27.10
C ASN A 124 -1.81 0.15 -26.57
N TYR A 125 -1.24 -1.06 -26.71
CA TYR A 125 0.04 -1.35 -26.09
C TYR A 125 1.13 -0.44 -26.64
N ASP A 126 1.67 0.38 -25.75
CA ASP A 126 2.81 1.23 -25.99
C ASP A 126 3.94 0.80 -25.04
N ARG A 127 5.05 0.32 -25.63
CA ARG A 127 6.19 -0.20 -24.87
C ARG A 127 6.80 0.86 -23.96
N GLN A 128 6.95 2.09 -24.46
CA GLN A 128 7.59 3.17 -23.72
C GLN A 128 6.71 3.60 -22.54
N GLN A 129 5.43 3.86 -22.77
CA GLN A 129 4.50 4.23 -21.70
C GLN A 129 4.37 3.12 -20.65
N THR A 130 4.38 1.85 -21.08
CA THR A 130 4.37 0.70 -20.15
C THR A 130 5.63 0.70 -19.27
N GLN A 131 6.81 0.92 -19.85
CA GLN A 131 8.07 1.02 -19.10
C GLN A 131 8.08 2.22 -18.14
N GLU A 132 7.56 3.38 -18.56
CA GLU A 132 7.44 4.57 -17.71
C GLU A 132 6.56 4.29 -16.48
N LYS A 133 5.42 3.60 -16.67
CA LYS A 133 4.56 3.18 -15.56
C LYS A 133 5.22 2.14 -14.66
N LEU A 134 5.98 1.21 -15.23
CA LEU A 134 6.76 0.27 -14.42
C LEU A 134 7.82 0.98 -13.58
N ASN A 135 8.49 2.00 -14.11
CA ASN A 135 9.45 2.81 -13.36
C ASN A 135 8.76 3.58 -12.21
N GLN A 136 7.57 4.14 -12.45
CA GLN A 136 6.75 4.76 -11.39
C GLN A 136 6.40 3.75 -10.28
N LEU A 137 6.06 2.51 -10.66
CA LEU A 137 5.77 1.44 -9.70
C LEU A 137 7.01 1.05 -8.88
N LEU A 138 8.17 0.92 -9.52
CA LEU A 138 9.43 0.62 -8.83
C LEU A 138 9.84 1.71 -7.84
N ASN A 139 9.51 2.98 -8.11
CA ASN A 139 9.74 4.06 -7.16
C ASN A 139 8.95 3.86 -5.86
N ASN A 140 7.74 3.30 -5.91
CA ASN A 140 6.99 2.95 -4.69
C ASN A 140 7.71 1.87 -3.89
N CYS A 141 8.27 0.85 -4.55
CA CYS A 141 9.06 -0.20 -3.87
C CYS A 141 10.26 0.41 -3.14
N VAL A 142 11.01 1.28 -3.81
CA VAL A 142 12.17 1.97 -3.24
C VAL A 142 11.76 2.86 -2.07
N ALA A 143 10.71 3.67 -2.24
CA ALA A 143 10.22 4.57 -1.20
C ALA A 143 9.74 3.80 0.04
N CYS A 144 8.97 2.73 -0.16
CA CYS A 144 8.47 1.88 0.92
C CYS A 144 9.63 1.27 1.71
N HIS A 145 10.56 0.63 1.01
CA HIS A 145 11.67 -0.09 1.64
C HIS A 145 12.69 0.84 2.31
N LYS A 146 12.80 2.09 1.83
CA LYS A 146 13.61 3.13 2.46
C LYS A 146 12.94 3.75 3.69
N THR A 147 11.61 3.72 3.76
CA THR A 147 10.85 4.38 4.84
C THR A 147 10.50 3.41 5.95
N TYR A 148 10.15 2.17 5.62
CA TYR A 148 9.53 1.25 6.55
C TYR A 148 10.33 -0.02 6.77
N LYS A 149 10.22 -0.54 7.99
CA LYS A 149 10.68 -1.86 8.39
C LYS A 149 9.51 -2.60 9.02
N ILE A 150 9.28 -3.83 8.60
CA ILE A 150 8.23 -4.68 9.20
C ILE A 150 8.88 -5.66 10.15
N SER A 151 8.37 -5.69 11.39
CA SER A 151 8.84 -6.57 12.46
C SER A 151 7.69 -7.29 13.14
N VAL A 152 7.98 -8.44 13.74
CA VAL A 152 6.99 -9.24 14.46
C VAL A 152 6.91 -8.74 15.90
N GLU A 153 5.69 -8.59 16.43
CA GLU A 153 5.45 -8.38 17.86
C GLU A 153 6.05 -9.53 18.67
N LYS A 154 6.66 -9.22 19.81
CA LYS A 154 7.20 -10.25 20.71
C LYS A 154 6.09 -10.83 21.58
#